data_AF-A0AAF0L1K2-F1
#
_entry.id   AF-A0AAF0L1K2-F1
#
_cell.length_a   1.000
_cell.length_b   1.000
_cell.length_c   1.000
_cell.angle_alpha   90.00
_cell.angle_beta   90.00
_cell.angle_gamma   90.00
#
_symmetry.space_group_name_H-M   'P 1'
#
loop_
_entity.id
_entity.type
_entity.pdbx_description
1 polymer ?
#
loop_
_entity_poly.entity_id
_entity_poly.type
_entity_poly.pdbx_seq_one_letter_code
_entity_poly.pdbx_strand_id
1 'polypeptide(L)'
;MWQVRVIDADPDARKGQNEVTVKIISISEPVAPPEIQGLPFRPVVFDGLSVTPYVKENGGRPRVAYSLRAREMKAAAKPRGGERWVGPFVRRPATGLTSSRVSPDASGGC
;
A
#
# COMPACT_ATOMS: atom_id res chain seq x y z
N MET A 1 16.22 18.30 2.29
CA MET A 1 15.99 17.03 1.54
C MET A 1 15.47 16.01 2.52
N TRP A 2 14.35 15.37 2.21
CA TRP A 2 13.66 14.45 3.11
C TRP A 2 13.91 13.00 2.70
N GLN A 3 13.80 12.07 3.64
CA GLN A 3 13.92 10.64 3.37
C GLN A 3 12.66 9.94 3.87
N VAL A 4 12.02 9.16 3.00
CA VAL A 4 10.83 8.39 3.33
C VAL A 4 11.11 6.93 3.06
N ARG A 5 10.80 6.08 4.04
CA ARG A 5 10.85 4.63 3.91
C ARG A 5 9.50 4.16 3.40
N VAL A 6 9.51 3.41 2.30
CA VAL A 6 8.31 2.94 1.61
C VAL A 6 8.39 1.42 1.56
N ILE A 7 7.29 0.78 1.94
CA ILE A 7 7.14 -0.66 1.79
C ILE A 7 6.50 -0.90 0.43
N ASP A 8 7.16 -1.73 -0.37
CA ASP A 8 6.62 -2.26 -1.61
C ASP A 8 5.73 -3.47 -1.29
N ALA A 9 4.51 -3.47 -1.84
CA ALA A 9 3.51 -4.49 -1.56
C ALA A 9 3.56 -5.68 -2.53
N ASP A 10 4.58 -5.75 -3.39
CA ASP A 10 4.75 -6.84 -4.34
C ASP A 10 5.10 -8.16 -3.61
N PRO A 11 4.30 -9.23 -3.76
CA PRO A 11 4.57 -10.51 -3.13
C PRO A 11 5.82 -11.23 -3.69
N ASP A 12 6.27 -10.88 -4.90
CA ASP A 12 7.49 -11.39 -5.53
C ASP A 12 8.75 -10.60 -5.11
N ALA A 13 8.60 -9.53 -4.31
CA ALA A 13 9.73 -8.80 -3.76
C ALA A 13 10.62 -9.75 -2.92
N ARG A 14 11.92 -9.78 -3.23
CA ARG A 14 12.89 -10.61 -2.50
C ARG A 14 12.84 -10.30 -1.00
N LYS A 15 12.85 -11.32 -0.15
CA LYS A 15 12.87 -11.18 1.33
C LYS A 15 13.91 -10.14 1.76
N GLY A 16 13.45 -9.08 2.44
CA GLY A 16 14.28 -7.99 2.94
C GLY A 16 14.57 -6.86 1.93
N GLN A 17 14.01 -6.91 0.72
CA GLN A 17 14.07 -5.84 -0.29
C GLN A 17 12.70 -5.24 -0.59
N ASN A 18 11.68 -5.59 0.21
CA ASN A 18 10.35 -4.99 0.16
C ASN A 18 10.32 -3.57 0.76
N GLU A 19 11.47 -3.01 1.14
CA GLU A 19 11.56 -1.67 1.69
C GLU A 19 12.57 -0.84 0.89
N VAL A 20 12.12 0.31 0.42
CA VAL A 20 12.92 1.25 -0.36
C VAL A 20 12.94 2.60 0.31
N THR A 21 14.09 3.28 0.23
CA THR A 21 14.24 4.66 0.73
C THR A 21 14.17 5.62 -0.45
N VAL A 22 13.15 6.49 -0.45
CA VAL A 22 12.97 7.53 -1.45
C VAL A 22 13.42 8.85 -0.87
N LYS A 23 14.33 9.54 -1.56
CA LYS A 23 14.76 10.88 -1.16
C LYS A 23 13.89 11.94 -1.84
N ILE A 24 13.20 12.76 -1.06
CA ILE A 24 12.30 13.79 -1.57
C ILE A 24 13.02 15.15 -1.55
N ILE A 25 13.09 15.78 -2.72
CA ILE A 25 13.67 17.12 -2.91
C ILE A 25 12.50 18.13 -2.89
N SER A 26 11.98 18.39 -1.69
CA SER A 26 10.96 19.41 -1.44
C SER A 26 11.42 20.38 -0.36
N ILE A 27 10.96 21.62 -0.46
CA ILE A 27 11.16 22.67 0.56
C ILE A 27 10.30 22.35 1.79
N SER A 28 9.06 21.91 1.55
CA SER A 28 8.10 21.58 2.60
C SER A 28 8.25 20.14 3.08
N GLU A 29 7.89 19.90 4.33
CA GLU A 29 7.84 18.56 4.91
C GLU A 29 6.82 17.68 4.17
N PRO A 30 7.20 16.47 3.74
CA PRO A 30 6.29 15.55 3.07
C PRO A 30 5.28 14.98 4.08
N VAL A 31 4.02 15.39 3.97
CA VAL A 31 2.96 14.89 4.84
C VAL A 31 2.54 13.49 4.41
N ALA A 32 2.46 12.56 5.37
CA ALA A 32 1.99 11.21 5.10
C ALA A 32 0.52 11.24 4.62
N PRO A 33 0.18 10.57 3.49
CA PRO A 33 -1.19 10.51 3.02
C PRO A 33 -2.16 9.82 4.00
N PRO A 34 -3.45 10.17 3.94
CA PRO A 34 -4.47 9.54 4.78
C PRO A 34 -4.59 8.04 4.49
N GLU A 35 -4.94 7.28 5.52
CA GLU A 35 -5.21 5.85 5.37
C GLU A 35 -6.49 5.62 4.56
N ILE A 36 -6.45 4.64 3.65
CA ILE A 36 -7.60 4.26 2.84
C ILE A 36 -8.18 2.97 3.43
N GLN A 37 -9.46 3.00 3.80
CA GLN A 37 -10.17 1.83 4.34
C GLN A 37 -10.11 0.65 3.37
N GLY A 38 -9.65 -0.51 3.87
CA GLY A 38 -9.56 -1.76 3.10
C GLY A 38 -8.19 -2.06 2.48
N LEU A 39 -7.19 -1.20 2.68
CA LEU A 39 -5.78 -1.49 2.33
C LEU A 39 -4.94 -1.64 3.62
N PRO A 40 -4.02 -2.62 3.68
CA PRO A 40 -3.17 -2.82 4.86
C PRO A 40 -2.02 -1.80 4.95
N PHE A 41 -1.86 -0.92 3.95
CA PHE A 41 -0.86 0.13 3.89
C PHE A 41 -1.45 1.42 3.29
N ARG A 42 -0.79 2.55 3.55
CA ARG A 42 -1.18 3.86 3.01
C ARG A 42 -0.60 4.01 1.61
N PRO A 43 -1.42 4.07 0.56
CA PRO A 43 -0.90 4.15 -0.80
C PRO A 43 -0.44 5.58 -1.11
N VAL A 44 0.76 5.68 -1.66
CA VAL A 44 1.43 6.95 -1.97
C VAL A 44 1.84 6.98 -3.44
N VAL A 45 1.76 8.15 -4.05
CA VAL A 45 2.26 8.40 -5.40
C VAL A 45 3.35 9.45 -5.32
N PHE A 46 4.48 9.18 -5.97
CA PHE A 46 5.60 10.10 -6.05
C PHE A 46 5.61 10.83 -7.39
N ASP A 47 5.68 12.15 -7.36
CA ASP A 47 5.84 12.98 -8.55
C ASP A 47 7.32 13.19 -8.87
N GLY A 48 7.67 13.15 -10.16
CA GLY A 48 9.04 13.32 -10.63
C GLY A 48 10.03 12.27 -10.12
N LEU A 49 9.57 11.02 -9.93
CA LEU A 49 10.41 9.92 -9.49
C LEU A 49 11.54 9.67 -10.51
N SER A 50 12.77 9.73 -10.03
CA SER A 50 14.00 9.51 -10.78
C SER A 50 14.76 8.35 -10.14
N VAL A 51 15.22 7.43 -10.99
CA VAL A 51 15.99 6.25 -10.58
C VAL A 51 17.41 6.39 -11.13
N THR A 52 18.41 6.38 -10.26
CA THR A 52 19.81 6.42 -10.67
C THR A 52 20.48 5.09 -10.32
N PRO A 53 20.86 4.27 -11.32
CA PRO A 53 21.64 3.07 -11.08
C PRO A 53 23.09 3.44 -10.72
N TYR A 54 23.70 2.68 -9.82
CA TYR A 54 25.11 2.80 -9.47
C TYR A 54 25.68 1.45 -9.06
N VAL A 55 27.00 1.27 -9.19
CA VAL A 55 27.68 0.08 -8.70
C VAL A 55 27.99 0.27 -7.22
N LYS A 56 27.49 -0.64 -6.38
CA LYS A 56 27.82 -0.69 -4.95
C LYS A 56 28.91 -1.73 -4.73
N GLU A 57 30.06 -1.24 -4.28
CA GLU A 57 31.21 -2.05 -3.87
C GLU A 57 31.24 -2.02 -2.34
N ASN A 58 30.84 -3.11 -1.68
CA ASN A 58 30.78 -3.19 -0.21
C ASN A 58 31.62 -4.38 0.27
N GLY A 59 32.91 -4.35 -0.05
CA GLY A 59 33.89 -5.37 0.37
C GLY A 59 33.66 -6.77 -0.22
N GLY A 60 32.71 -6.93 -1.14
CA GLY A 60 32.36 -8.17 -1.82
C GLY A 60 32.04 -7.93 -3.30
N ARG A 61 31.35 -8.87 -3.95
CA ARG A 61 31.05 -8.79 -5.39
C ARG A 61 30.33 -7.47 -5.73
N PRO A 62 30.82 -6.67 -6.69
CA PRO A 62 30.15 -5.45 -7.12
C PRO A 62 28.73 -5.81 -7.58
N ARG A 63 27.75 -5.01 -7.14
CA ARG A 63 26.34 -5.19 -7.51
C ARG A 63 25.74 -3.88 -7.97
N VAL A 64 24.81 -3.95 -8.92
CA VAL A 64 24.00 -2.80 -9.30
C VAL A 64 23.02 -2.49 -8.17
N ALA A 65 23.00 -1.24 -7.74
CA ALA A 65 22.08 -0.69 -6.76
C ALA A 65 21.37 0.53 -7.37
N TYR A 66 20.24 0.92 -6.78
CA TYR A 66 19.42 2.02 -7.29
C TYR A 66 19.24 3.09 -6.21
N SER A 67 19.39 4.35 -6.61
CA SER A 67 19.03 5.52 -5.81
C SER A 67 17.71 6.08 -6.32
N LEU A 68 16.72 6.18 -5.44
CA LEU A 68 15.39 6.71 -5.75
C LEU A 68 15.26 8.15 -5.24
N ARG A 69 14.84 9.06 -6.12
CA ARG A 69 14.61 10.48 -5.78
C ARG A 69 13.27 10.94 -6.32
N ALA A 70 12.51 11.72 -5.57
CA ALA A 70 11.24 12.29 -6.00
C ALA A 70 11.18 13.79 -5.70
N ARG A 71 10.28 14.51 -6.36
CA ARG A 71 10.01 15.93 -6.09
C ARG A 71 8.90 16.12 -5.07
N GLU A 72 7.85 15.31 -5.16
CA GLU A 72 6.66 15.43 -4.32
C GLU A 72 6.10 14.05 -3.94
N MET A 73 5.32 13.99 -2.86
CA MET A 73 4.61 12.80 -2.40
C MET A 73 3.14 13.15 -2.19
N LYS A 74 2.24 12.38 -2.80
CA LYS A 74 0.78 12.61 -2.79
C LYS A 74 0.03 11.34 -2.40
N ALA A 75 -1.22 11.51 -1.97
CA ALA A 75 -2.14 10.39 -1.80
C ALA A 75 -2.40 9.72 -3.15
N ALA A 76 -2.39 8.39 -3.18
CA ALA A 76 -2.86 7.68 -4.36
C ALA A 76 -4.37 7.90 -4.51
N ALA A 77 -4.82 8.16 -5.75
CA ALA A 77 -6.24 8.19 -6.04
C ALA A 77 -6.86 6.82 -5.67
N LYS A 78 -8.07 6.85 -5.08
CA LYS A 78 -8.85 5.64 -4.82
C LYS A 78 -8.85 4.81 -6.11
N PRO A 79 -8.45 3.53 -6.09
CA PRO A 79 -8.54 2.71 -7.29
C PRO A 79 -9.97 2.80 -7.81
N ARG A 80 -10.14 3.29 -9.03
CA ARG A 80 -11.43 3.20 -9.74
C ARG A 80 -11.79 1.73 -9.71
N GLY A 81 -12.88 1.39 -9.03
CA GLY A 81 -13.35 0.01 -8.93
C GLY A 81 -13.42 -0.58 -10.34
N GLY A 82 -12.57 -1.57 -10.63
CA GLY A 82 -12.50 -2.18 -11.95
C GLY A 82 -11.21 -2.97 -12.21
N GLU A 83 -10.05 -2.48 -11.80
CA GLU A 83 -8.82 -3.27 -11.91
C GLU A 83 -8.71 -4.24 -10.74
N ARG A 84 -9.20 -5.46 -10.99
CA ARG A 84 -9.00 -6.63 -10.16
C ARG A 84 -7.49 -6.85 -10.04
N TRP A 85 -6.90 -6.43 -8.93
CA TRP A 85 -5.60 -6.90 -8.48
C TRP A 85 -5.65 -8.44 -8.42
N VAL A 86 -5.07 -9.11 -9.42
CA VAL A 86 -4.96 -10.58 -9.47
C VAL A 86 -3.66 -10.99 -8.78
N GLY A 87 -3.54 -10.64 -7.50
CA GLY A 87 -2.55 -11.22 -6.58
C GLY A 87 -3.24 -12.26 -5.67
N PRO A 88 -2.49 -13.13 -4.97
CA PRO A 88 -3.05 -14.24 -4.20
C PRO A 88 -3.67 -13.79 -2.86
N PHE A 89 -4.29 -12.62 -2.81
CA PHE A 89 -5.15 -12.26 -1.70
C PHE A 89 -6.48 -13.00 -1.86
N VAL A 90 -6.49 -14.25 -1.40
CA VAL A 90 -7.72 -15.01 -1.17
C VAL A 90 -8.60 -14.16 -0.25
N ARG A 91 -9.57 -13.45 -0.85
CA ARG A 91 -10.72 -12.95 -0.10
C ARG A 91 -11.42 -14.18 0.44
N ARG A 92 -11.28 -14.44 1.75
CA ARG A 92 -12.25 -15.30 2.43
C ARG A 92 -13.62 -14.66 2.23
N PRO A 93 -14.62 -15.37 1.68
CA PRO A 93 -15.97 -14.87 1.72
C PRO A 93 -16.38 -14.74 3.18
N ALA A 94 -16.78 -13.54 3.59
CA ALA A 94 -17.56 -13.37 4.81
C ALA A 94 -18.91 -14.05 4.54
N THR A 95 -19.09 -15.25 5.07
CA THR A 95 -20.38 -15.93 5.10
C THR A 95 -21.33 -15.10 5.96
N GLY A 96 -22.12 -14.24 5.32
CA GLY A 96 -23.35 -13.75 5.88
C GLY A 96 -24.45 -14.77 5.60
N LEU A 97 -25.04 -15.34 6.64
CA LEU A 97 -26.46 -15.65 6.61
C LEU A 97 -27.12 -14.98 7.81
N THR A 98 -27.77 -13.87 7.50
CA THR A 98 -28.86 -13.25 8.24
C THR A 98 -29.95 -14.29 8.51
N SER A 99 -30.45 -14.34 9.74
CA SER A 99 -31.79 -14.87 10.03
C SER A 99 -32.55 -13.83 10.84
N SER A 100 -33.39 -13.11 10.10
CA SER A 100 -34.68 -12.50 10.46
C SER A 100 -35.02 -12.25 11.93
N ARG A 101 -35.27 -10.98 12.25
CA ARG A 101 -36.14 -10.53 13.34
C ARG A 101 -37.53 -10.25 12.77
N VAL A 102 -38.60 -10.92 13.24
CA VAL A 102 -39.97 -10.40 13.38
C VAL A 102 -40.74 -11.29 14.37
N SER A 103 -41.16 -10.69 15.50
CA SER A 103 -42.24 -11.19 16.36
C SER A 103 -43.60 -10.89 15.73
N PRO A 104 -44.63 -11.69 16.04
CA PRO A 104 -45.86 -11.06 16.48
C PRO A 104 -46.46 -11.71 17.75
N ASP A 105 -47.03 -10.81 18.54
CA ASP A 105 -47.92 -11.01 19.68
C ASP A 105 -49.33 -11.43 19.21
N ALA A 106 -49.95 -12.41 19.88
CA ALA A 106 -51.40 -12.67 19.98
C ALA A 106 -51.63 -13.91 20.89
N SER A 107 -52.07 -13.73 22.14
CA SER A 107 -53.48 -13.93 22.60
C SER A 107 -54.01 -15.37 22.40
N GLY A 108 -54.16 -16.19 23.46
CA GLY A 108 -55.44 -16.42 24.21
C GLY A 108 -56.36 -17.41 23.46
N GLY A 109 -56.97 -18.46 23.99
CA GLY A 109 -57.18 -19.03 25.31
C GLY A 109 -58.07 -20.29 25.16
N CYS A 110 -58.32 -20.97 26.29
CA CYS A 110 -59.27 -22.06 26.54
C CYS A 110 -59.11 -23.39 25.78
#